data_AF-A0AAP8QHV0-F1
#
_entry.id   AF-A0AAP8QHV0-F1
#
_cell.length_a   1.000
_cell.length_b   1.000
_cell.length_c   1.000
_cell.angle_alpha   90.00
_cell.angle_beta   90.00
_cell.angle_gamma   90.00
#
_symmetry.space_group_name_H-M   'P 1'
#
loop_
_entity.id
_entity.type
_entity.pdbx_description
1 polymer ?
#
loop_
_entity_poly.entity_id
_entity_poly.type
_entity_poly.pdbx_seq_one_letter_code
_entity_poly.pdbx_strand_id
1 'polypeptide(L)'
;MNTNELIKLRTMAGLPTPLDAFTVFPFTLREIVQYGYDKHNQHLHILTLDISSLLSPQDFSRLSPHFSLYDLALVDTNYLTLFVGALLYFLREKEIHYDSELGFVFGDISDSKIISKDNFVELIEIIKIQNNYHSIEENDYKPANSGAEKIKQILLAGRKRVQEVKSRSNAIQEESLSLLDLISITSANANGISIFNVFDMNMVQFNDQFNRMKLLEDYQVNIQALMHGADSKSIELKHWMTKIK
;
A
#
# COMPACT_ATOMS: atom_id res chain seq x y z
N MET A 1 20.88 -3.15 -9.91
CA MET A 1 19.56 -3.22 -9.24
C MET A 1 19.58 -2.24 -8.08
N ASN A 2 18.62 -1.33 -8.00
CA ASN A 2 18.52 -0.43 -6.83
C ASN A 2 17.79 -1.14 -5.67
N THR A 3 17.80 -0.55 -4.47
CA THR A 3 17.21 -1.16 -3.26
C THR A 3 15.73 -1.50 -3.47
N ASN A 4 14.94 -0.59 -4.03
CA ASN A 4 13.52 -0.79 -4.27
C ASN A 4 13.24 -1.94 -5.26
N GLU A 5 14.05 -2.05 -6.31
CA GLU A 5 13.98 -3.13 -7.31
C GLU A 5 14.37 -4.48 -6.69
N LEU A 6 15.34 -4.51 -5.77
CA LEU A 6 15.67 -5.70 -4.97
C LEU A 6 14.50 -6.11 -4.06
N ILE A 7 13.88 -5.16 -3.34
CA ILE A 7 12.71 -5.43 -2.48
C ILE A 7 11.55 -5.97 -3.34
N LYS A 8 11.27 -5.35 -4.49
CA LYS A 8 10.22 -5.79 -5.42
C LYS A 8 10.52 -7.20 -5.98
N LEU A 9 11.77 -7.50 -6.35
CA LEU A 9 12.18 -8.82 -6.83
C LEU A 9 12.04 -9.91 -5.74
N ARG A 10 12.48 -9.64 -4.51
CA ARG A 10 12.28 -10.56 -3.38
C ARG A 10 10.80 -10.82 -3.12
N THR A 11 9.99 -9.77 -3.15
CA THR A 11 8.54 -9.87 -2.99
C THR A 11 7.89 -10.67 -4.12
N MET A 12 8.30 -10.48 -5.39
CA MET A 12 7.84 -11.28 -6.51
C MET A 12 8.18 -12.77 -6.36
N ALA A 13 9.29 -13.11 -5.68
CA ALA A 13 9.65 -14.47 -5.31
C ALA A 13 8.96 -15.00 -4.03
N GLY A 14 8.08 -14.23 -3.40
CA GLY A 14 7.45 -14.57 -2.12
C GLY A 14 8.41 -14.56 -0.92
N LEU A 15 9.60 -13.98 -1.07
CA LEU A 15 10.65 -13.96 -0.05
C LEU A 15 10.54 -12.70 0.83
N PRO A 16 10.84 -12.79 2.14
CA PRO A 16 10.85 -11.64 3.02
C PRO A 16 12.06 -10.73 2.74
N THR A 17 11.99 -9.49 3.21
CA THR A 17 13.08 -8.52 3.15
C THR A 17 13.74 -8.36 4.53
N PRO A 18 15.06 -8.60 4.68
CA PRO A 18 15.78 -8.29 5.91
C PRO A 18 15.79 -6.77 6.18
N LEU A 19 15.71 -6.37 7.44
CA LEU A 19 15.86 -5.00 7.93
C LEU A 19 16.52 -5.08 9.31
N ASP A 20 17.83 -4.85 9.39
CA ASP A 20 18.62 -5.05 10.61
C ASP A 20 18.33 -6.42 11.28
N ALA A 21 17.83 -6.42 12.51
CA ALA A 21 17.42 -7.62 13.27
C ALA A 21 16.00 -8.13 12.91
N PHE A 22 15.27 -7.44 12.05
CA PHE A 22 13.94 -7.82 11.57
C PHE A 22 13.99 -8.51 10.20
N THR A 23 12.89 -9.18 9.87
CA THR A 23 12.66 -9.79 8.56
C THR A 23 11.20 -9.56 8.21
N VAL A 24 10.94 -8.65 7.27
CA VAL A 24 9.60 -8.19 6.90
C VAL A 24 9.02 -9.11 5.83
N PHE A 25 7.98 -9.87 6.19
CA PHE A 25 7.35 -10.86 5.31
C PHE A 25 6.20 -10.24 4.50
N PRO A 26 6.19 -10.37 3.17
CA PRO A 26 5.04 -9.94 2.38
C PRO A 26 3.82 -10.78 2.76
N PHE A 27 2.67 -10.14 2.93
CA PHE A 27 1.43 -10.84 3.19
C PHE A 27 0.84 -11.42 1.90
N THR A 28 0.40 -12.67 1.97
CA THR A 28 -0.46 -13.29 0.97
C THR A 28 -1.86 -12.68 1.01
N LEU A 29 -2.57 -12.71 -0.11
CA LEU A 29 -3.98 -12.31 -0.17
C LEU A 29 -4.84 -13.11 0.83
N ARG A 30 -4.50 -14.39 1.08
CA ARG A 30 -5.12 -15.25 2.10
C ARG A 30 -4.99 -14.66 3.50
N GLU A 31 -3.78 -14.28 3.92
CA GLU A 31 -3.54 -13.68 5.24
C GLU A 31 -4.24 -12.31 5.37
N ILE A 32 -4.23 -11.50 4.31
CA ILE A 32 -4.92 -10.19 4.27
C ILE A 32 -6.44 -10.37 4.45
N VAL A 33 -7.05 -11.30 3.72
CA VAL A 33 -8.50 -11.58 3.81
C VAL A 33 -8.86 -12.18 5.17
N GLN A 34 -8.05 -13.10 5.70
CA GLN A 34 -8.27 -13.73 7.01
C GLN A 34 -8.16 -12.72 8.17
N TYR A 35 -7.24 -11.76 8.09
CA TYR A 35 -7.14 -10.66 9.05
C TYR A 35 -8.29 -9.63 8.89
N GLY A 36 -8.69 -9.40 7.64
CA GLY A 36 -9.69 -8.45 7.19
C GLY A 36 -9.05 -7.34 6.36
N TYR A 37 -9.39 -7.27 5.07
CA TYR A 37 -8.82 -6.33 4.10
C TYR A 37 -8.86 -4.86 4.57
N ASP A 38 -10.00 -4.42 5.11
CA ASP A 38 -10.13 -3.06 5.65
C ASP A 38 -9.19 -2.77 6.83
N LYS A 39 -8.89 -3.77 7.68
CA LYS A 39 -7.97 -3.62 8.82
C LYS A 39 -6.52 -3.59 8.36
N HIS A 40 -6.17 -4.45 7.40
CA HIS A 40 -4.86 -4.42 6.75
C HIS A 40 -4.59 -3.05 6.12
N ASN A 41 -5.55 -2.52 5.35
CA ASN A 41 -5.45 -1.18 4.75
C ASN A 41 -5.40 -0.04 5.78
N GLN A 42 -6.07 -0.19 6.94
CA GLN A 42 -5.95 0.78 8.04
C GLN A 42 -4.53 0.83 8.59
N HIS A 43 -3.91 -0.32 8.86
CA HIS A 43 -2.52 -0.41 9.32
C HIS A 43 -1.54 0.15 8.28
N LEU A 44 -1.74 -0.19 7.01
CA LEU A 44 -0.94 0.36 5.91
C LEU A 44 -1.04 1.89 5.90
N HIS A 45 -2.27 2.43 5.90
CA HIS A 45 -2.50 3.87 5.90
C HIS A 45 -1.91 4.58 7.12
N ILE A 46 -2.00 4.01 8.32
CA ILE A 46 -1.35 4.56 9.53
C ILE A 46 0.15 4.73 9.29
N LEU A 47 0.82 3.75 8.69
CA LEU A 47 2.26 3.77 8.46
C LEU A 47 2.71 4.53 7.19
N THR A 48 1.78 4.89 6.29
CA THR A 48 2.11 5.51 4.99
C THR A 48 1.38 6.83 4.69
N LEU A 49 0.69 7.41 5.67
CA LEU A 49 0.00 8.69 5.50
C LEU A 49 1.00 9.85 5.28
N ASP A 50 0.56 10.87 4.55
CA ASP A 50 1.29 12.13 4.48
C ASP A 50 0.90 13.04 5.66
N ILE A 51 1.90 13.47 6.43
CA ILE A 51 1.75 14.36 7.58
C ILE A 51 1.18 15.72 7.16
N SER A 52 1.47 16.17 5.94
CA SER A 52 0.92 17.43 5.41
C SER A 52 -0.62 17.40 5.36
N SER A 53 -1.20 16.22 5.10
CA SER A 53 -2.66 16.02 5.09
C SER A 53 -3.30 16.04 6.48
N LEU A 54 -2.52 15.87 7.55
CA LEU A 54 -3.01 15.91 8.94
C LEU A 54 -3.09 17.34 9.50
N LEU A 55 -2.36 18.30 8.94
CA LEU A 55 -2.09 19.59 9.57
C LEU A 55 -2.57 20.77 8.72
N SER A 56 -2.84 21.90 9.39
CA SER A 56 -3.03 23.14 8.64
C SER A 56 -1.69 23.54 8.01
N PRO A 57 -1.65 24.22 6.85
CA PRO A 57 -0.38 24.68 6.26
C PRO A 57 0.48 25.52 7.21
N GLN A 58 -0.17 26.26 8.12
CA GLN A 58 0.49 27.08 9.13
C GLN A 58 1.15 26.23 10.22
N ASP A 59 0.49 25.17 10.68
CA ASP A 59 1.05 24.24 11.67
C ASP A 59 2.14 23.36 11.05
N PHE A 60 1.95 22.91 9.81
CA PHE A 60 2.95 22.15 9.06
C PHE A 60 4.23 22.97 8.84
N SER A 61 4.12 24.26 8.49
CA SER A 61 5.29 25.16 8.35
C SER A 61 6.08 25.42 9.63
N ARG A 62 5.55 25.04 10.81
CA ARG A 62 6.24 25.13 12.10
C ARG A 62 6.96 23.85 12.49
N LEU A 63 6.72 22.74 11.78
CA LEU A 63 7.43 21.49 12.00
C LEU A 63 8.86 21.56 11.47
N SER A 64 9.74 20.72 12.03
CA SER A 64 11.02 20.43 11.41
C SER A 64 10.81 19.81 10.02
N PRO A 65 11.62 20.16 8.99
CA PRO A 65 11.62 19.46 7.70
C PRO A 65 11.89 17.95 7.81
N HIS A 66 12.43 17.50 8.94
CA HIS A 66 12.69 16.09 9.25
C HIS A 66 11.64 15.49 10.21
N PHE A 67 10.48 16.13 10.41
CA PHE A 67 9.39 15.59 11.19
C PHE A 67 8.66 14.49 10.41
N SER A 68 8.51 13.32 11.02
CA SER A 68 8.07 12.07 10.41
C SER A 68 6.92 11.43 11.21
N LEU A 69 6.35 10.35 10.69
CA LEU A 69 5.31 9.60 11.41
C LEU A 69 5.82 8.99 12.72
N TYR A 70 7.13 8.70 12.79
CA TYR A 70 7.81 8.30 14.01
C TYR A 70 7.73 9.41 15.06
N ASP A 71 8.07 10.65 14.71
CA ASP A 71 7.99 11.79 15.63
C ASP A 71 6.54 12.08 16.06
N LEU A 72 5.58 11.94 15.14
CA LEU A 72 4.16 12.08 15.46
C LEU A 72 3.69 11.05 16.49
N ALA A 73 4.17 9.80 16.41
CA ALA A 73 3.86 8.76 17.40
C ALA A 73 4.42 9.12 18.79
N LEU A 74 5.56 9.78 18.88
CA LEU A 74 6.10 10.21 20.18
C LEU A 74 5.37 11.41 20.79
N VAL A 75 4.62 12.17 19.99
CA VAL A 75 3.95 13.42 20.43
C VAL A 75 2.43 13.26 20.64
N ASP A 76 1.75 12.38 19.89
CA ASP A 76 0.31 12.09 20.08
C ASP A 76 0.09 10.65 20.55
N THR A 77 -0.31 10.47 21.81
CA THR A 77 -0.55 9.16 22.45
C THR A 77 -1.68 8.34 21.81
N ASN A 78 -2.64 8.98 21.15
CA ASN A 78 -3.71 8.29 20.43
C ASN A 78 -3.17 7.73 19.11
N TYR A 79 -2.34 8.51 18.42
CA TYR A 79 -1.65 8.04 17.23
C TYR A 79 -0.61 6.96 17.56
N LEU A 80 0.13 7.10 18.67
CA LEU A 80 1.07 6.10 19.18
C LEU A 80 0.44 4.71 19.27
N THR A 81 -0.78 4.62 19.82
CA THR A 81 -1.51 3.35 20.00
C THR A 81 -1.82 2.68 18.65
N LEU A 82 -2.20 3.48 17.65
CA LEU A 82 -2.48 3.00 16.28
C LEU A 82 -1.19 2.60 15.56
N PHE A 83 -0.15 3.41 15.69
CA PHE A 83 1.19 3.21 15.12
C PHE A 83 1.83 1.92 15.64
N VAL A 84 1.82 1.73 16.95
CA VAL A 84 2.25 0.49 17.64
C VAL A 84 1.48 -0.72 17.12
N GLY A 85 0.15 -0.64 17.01
CA GLY A 85 -0.67 -1.73 16.48
C GLY A 85 -0.33 -2.10 15.03
N ALA A 86 0.01 -1.11 14.20
CA ALA A 86 0.43 -1.33 12.82
C ALA A 86 1.85 -1.92 12.72
N LEU A 87 2.80 -1.46 13.55
CA LEU A 87 4.15 -2.04 13.63
C LEU A 87 4.12 -3.51 14.04
N LEU A 88 3.41 -3.85 15.12
CA LEU A 88 3.21 -5.23 15.57
C LEU A 88 2.63 -6.11 14.46
N TYR A 89 1.63 -5.60 13.73
CA TYR A 89 1.03 -6.30 12.61
C TYR A 89 2.02 -6.59 11.47
N PHE A 90 2.72 -5.58 10.94
CA PHE A 90 3.61 -5.78 9.79
C PHE A 90 4.89 -6.52 10.12
N LEU A 91 5.44 -6.34 11.32
CA LEU A 91 6.62 -7.06 11.80
C LEU A 91 6.28 -8.47 12.30
N ARG A 92 4.98 -8.81 12.43
CA ARG A 92 4.45 -10.07 12.97
C ARG A 92 4.90 -10.35 14.41
N GLU A 93 5.16 -9.29 15.17
CA GLU A 93 5.58 -9.32 16.56
C GLU A 93 4.37 -9.22 17.52
N LYS A 94 4.56 -9.63 18.77
CA LYS A 94 3.49 -9.66 19.78
C LYS A 94 3.52 -8.49 20.76
N GLU A 95 4.72 -8.07 21.13
CA GLU A 95 4.97 -7.09 22.18
C GLU A 95 6.08 -6.14 21.75
N ILE A 96 5.95 -4.90 22.21
CA ILE A 96 6.79 -3.76 21.84
C ILE A 96 6.78 -2.79 23.01
N HIS A 97 7.95 -2.27 23.38
CA HIS A 97 8.10 -1.23 24.37
C HIS A 97 8.85 -0.05 23.75
N TYR A 98 8.66 1.15 24.29
CA TYR A 98 9.41 2.34 23.87
C TYR A 98 10.46 2.68 24.92
N ASP A 99 11.70 2.75 24.49
CA ASP A 99 12.84 3.24 25.24
C ASP A 99 13.31 4.58 24.65
N SER A 100 13.64 5.55 25.50
CA SER A 100 13.98 6.91 25.07
C SER A 100 15.35 7.07 24.42
N GLU A 101 16.27 6.12 24.63
CA GLU A 101 17.62 6.12 24.05
C GLU A 101 17.67 5.24 22.78
N LEU A 102 16.94 4.13 22.77
CA LEU A 102 16.97 3.13 21.69
C LEU A 102 15.85 3.31 20.65
N GLY A 103 14.63 3.67 21.08
CA GLY A 103 13.43 3.70 20.24
C GLY A 103 12.45 2.57 20.57
N PHE A 104 11.78 2.03 19.55
CA PHE A 104 10.80 0.95 19.75
C PHE A 104 11.49 -0.42 19.77
N VAL A 105 11.49 -1.09 20.92
CA VAL A 105 12.16 -2.37 21.14
C VAL A 105 11.13 -3.50 21.18
N PHE A 106 11.41 -4.61 20.51
CA PHE A 106 10.51 -5.76 20.36
C PHE A 106 11.12 -7.02 20.95
N GLY A 107 10.34 -7.77 21.73
CA GLY A 107 10.87 -8.91 22.49
C GLY A 107 11.78 -8.46 23.63
N ASP A 108 12.78 -9.30 23.97
CA ASP A 108 13.77 -8.99 24.99
C ASP A 108 14.85 -8.03 24.45
N ILE A 109 15.39 -7.16 25.30
CA ILE A 109 16.39 -6.13 24.90
C ILE A 109 17.65 -6.78 24.28
N SER A 110 17.97 -8.03 24.68
CA SER A 110 19.08 -8.80 24.10
C SER A 110 18.93 -9.11 22.61
N ASP A 111 17.69 -9.16 22.09
CA ASP A 111 17.41 -9.58 20.72
C ASP A 111 17.77 -8.49 19.68
N SER A 112 18.11 -7.27 20.14
CA SER A 112 18.52 -6.12 19.31
C SER A 112 17.48 -5.72 18.24
N LYS A 113 16.23 -6.16 18.39
CA LYS A 113 15.09 -5.81 17.53
C LYS A 113 14.56 -4.43 17.88
N ILE A 114 15.19 -3.42 17.29
CA ILE A 114 14.91 -2.01 17.58
C ILE A 114 14.50 -1.28 16.31
N ILE A 115 13.31 -0.67 16.30
CA ILE A 115 12.91 0.31 15.29
C ILE A 115 13.22 1.70 15.83
N SER A 116 14.25 2.31 15.27
CA SER A 116 14.62 3.70 15.49
C SER A 116 14.03 4.59 14.39
N LYS A 117 14.23 5.90 14.48
CA LYS A 117 13.81 6.83 13.42
C LYS A 117 14.50 6.55 12.07
N ASP A 118 15.73 6.05 12.08
CA ASP A 118 16.53 5.84 10.88
C ASP A 118 16.05 4.63 10.09
N ASN A 119 15.95 3.46 10.73
CA ASN A 119 15.49 2.24 10.05
C ASN A 119 13.96 2.18 9.85
N PHE A 120 13.19 3.01 10.57
CA PHE A 120 11.76 3.21 10.29
C PHE A 120 11.52 3.69 8.85
N VAL A 121 12.38 4.56 8.29
CA VAL A 121 12.22 5.03 6.90
C VAL A 121 12.31 3.87 5.91
N GLU A 122 13.26 2.96 6.11
CA GLU A 122 13.42 1.76 5.28
C GLU A 122 12.29 0.75 5.50
N LEU A 123 11.84 0.56 6.75
CA LEU A 123 10.66 -0.27 7.07
C LEU A 123 9.42 0.18 6.28
N ILE A 124 9.15 1.50 6.25
CA ILE A 124 8.00 2.05 5.52
C ILE A 124 8.13 1.82 4.02
N GLU A 125 9.32 1.94 3.45
CA GLU A 125 9.52 1.69 2.02
C GLU A 125 9.34 0.20 1.68
N ILE A 126 9.84 -0.72 2.53
CA ILE A 126 9.60 -2.16 2.39
C ILE A 126 8.10 -2.47 2.45
N ILE A 127 7.37 -1.93 3.44
CA ILE A 127 5.92 -2.12 3.59
C ILE A 127 5.16 -1.58 2.38
N LYS A 128 5.51 -0.37 1.88
CA LYS A 128 4.88 0.19 0.67
C LYS A 128 5.07 -0.70 -0.55
N ILE A 129 6.31 -1.13 -0.81
CA ILE A 129 6.63 -1.98 -1.96
C ILE A 129 5.91 -3.33 -1.83
N GLN A 130 5.95 -3.98 -0.67
CA GLN A 130 5.34 -5.30 -0.46
C GLN A 130 3.82 -5.30 -0.63
N ASN A 131 3.15 -4.17 -0.39
CA ASN A 131 1.70 -4.04 -0.58
C ASN A 131 1.32 -3.39 -1.93
N ASN A 132 2.30 -3.17 -2.83
CA ASN A 132 2.16 -2.44 -4.09
C ASN A 132 1.44 -1.09 -3.89
N TYR A 133 1.79 -0.39 -2.81
CA TYR A 133 1.21 0.89 -2.44
C TYR A 133 1.76 2.01 -3.31
N HIS A 134 0.88 2.64 -4.07
CA HIS A 134 1.15 3.89 -4.75
C HIS A 134 0.49 5.01 -3.96
N SER A 135 1.23 6.07 -3.65
CA SER A 135 0.63 7.30 -3.14
C SER A 135 -0.38 7.81 -4.16
N ILE A 136 -1.63 8.01 -3.74
CA ILE A 136 -2.66 8.64 -4.56
C ILE A 136 -2.18 10.05 -4.88
N GLU A 137 -1.94 10.36 -6.16
CA GLU A 137 -1.57 11.72 -6.58
C GLU A 137 -2.65 12.73 -6.12
N GLU A 138 -2.18 13.89 -5.64
CA GLU A 138 -2.94 14.78 -4.78
C GLU A 138 -4.30 15.21 -5.38
N ASN A 139 -5.39 14.80 -4.73
CA ASN A 139 -6.69 15.46 -4.87
C ASN A 139 -6.90 16.42 -3.69
N ASP A 140 -6.34 17.63 -3.84
CA ASP A 140 -6.42 18.80 -2.94
C ASP A 140 -7.37 18.64 -1.73
N TYR A 141 -6.81 18.41 -0.54
CA TYR A 141 -7.55 18.48 0.72
C TYR A 141 -6.70 19.02 1.85
N LYS A 142 -7.23 20.01 2.58
CA LYS A 142 -6.58 20.62 3.74
C LYS A 142 -7.57 20.70 4.91
N PRO A 143 -7.59 19.69 5.82
CA PRO A 143 -8.43 19.70 7.02
C PRO A 143 -7.76 20.39 8.23
N ALA A 144 -8.55 21.02 9.10
CA ALA A 144 -8.07 22.09 9.99
C ALA A 144 -7.69 21.71 11.45
N ASN A 145 -8.64 21.23 12.30
CA ASN A 145 -8.60 20.95 13.77
C ASN A 145 -8.93 19.47 14.15
N SER A 146 -8.55 18.81 15.27
CA SER A 146 -7.24 18.56 15.94
C SER A 146 -7.14 17.06 16.42
N GLY A 147 -5.93 16.55 16.67
CA GLY A 147 -5.64 15.31 17.46
C GLY A 147 -6.33 14.00 17.02
N ALA A 148 -6.86 13.24 17.98
CA ALA A 148 -7.46 11.92 17.75
C ALA A 148 -8.70 11.95 16.84
N GLU A 149 -9.55 12.98 16.94
CA GLU A 149 -10.71 13.10 16.05
C GLU A 149 -10.25 13.41 14.62
N LYS A 150 -9.11 14.09 14.38
CA LYS A 150 -8.54 14.22 13.02
C LYS A 150 -8.24 12.87 12.40
N ILE A 151 -7.54 11.97 13.08
CA ILE A 151 -7.13 10.68 12.49
C ILE A 151 -8.37 9.86 12.11
N LYS A 152 -9.37 9.81 13.01
CA LYS A 152 -10.68 9.20 12.73
C LYS A 152 -11.41 9.91 11.59
N GLN A 153 -11.42 11.24 11.54
CA GLN A 153 -12.03 12.02 10.46
C GLN A 153 -11.24 11.94 9.15
N ILE A 154 -9.95 11.59 9.14
CA ILE A 154 -9.12 11.43 7.94
C ILE A 154 -9.25 10.00 7.40
N LEU A 155 -9.35 8.99 8.26
CA LEU A 155 -9.82 7.65 7.89
C LEU A 155 -11.25 7.70 7.33
N LEU A 156 -12.15 8.45 7.96
CA LEU A 156 -13.52 8.67 7.49
C LEU A 156 -13.60 9.59 6.27
N ALA A 157 -12.73 10.59 6.12
CA ALA A 157 -12.67 11.45 4.94
C ALA A 157 -12.00 10.75 3.76
N GLY A 158 -11.07 9.82 3.98
CA GLY A 158 -10.57 8.90 2.96
C GLY A 158 -11.71 8.00 2.47
N ARG A 159 -12.44 7.36 3.39
CA ARG A 159 -13.66 6.58 3.06
C ARG A 159 -14.72 7.43 2.36
N LYS A 160 -15.01 8.64 2.84
CA LYS A 160 -15.96 9.56 2.21
C LYS A 160 -15.47 10.10 0.88
N ARG A 161 -14.18 10.39 0.69
CA ARG A 161 -13.63 10.85 -0.61
C ARG A 161 -13.65 9.74 -1.64
N VAL A 162 -13.37 8.49 -1.24
CA VAL A 162 -13.60 7.31 -2.08
C VAL A 162 -15.11 7.14 -2.38
N GLN A 163 -16.00 7.32 -1.40
CA GLN A 163 -17.46 7.31 -1.63
C GLN A 163 -17.98 8.49 -2.45
N GLU A 164 -17.35 9.67 -2.38
CA GLU A 164 -17.72 10.90 -3.09
C GLU A 164 -17.19 10.89 -4.52
N VAL A 165 -16.03 10.29 -4.77
CA VAL A 165 -15.60 9.91 -6.12
C VAL A 165 -16.59 8.89 -6.70
N LYS A 166 -16.99 7.87 -5.93
CA LYS A 166 -18.05 6.92 -6.30
C LYS A 166 -19.45 7.52 -6.43
N SER A 167 -19.73 8.69 -5.84
CA SER A 167 -21.07 9.31 -5.87
C SER A 167 -21.16 10.52 -6.79
N ARG A 168 -20.04 11.14 -7.18
CA ARG A 168 -19.97 12.12 -8.29
C ARG A 168 -19.87 11.43 -9.65
N SER A 169 -19.43 10.17 -9.69
CA SER A 169 -19.56 9.29 -10.87
C SER A 169 -21.00 8.76 -11.09
N ASN A 170 -21.98 9.10 -10.26
CA ASN A 170 -23.39 8.70 -10.43
C ASN A 170 -24.10 9.25 -11.70
N ALA A 171 -23.39 9.97 -12.57
CA ALA A 171 -23.88 10.32 -13.91
C ALA A 171 -23.60 9.21 -14.95
N ILE A 172 -22.57 8.39 -14.75
CA ILE A 172 -22.23 7.21 -15.58
C ILE A 172 -21.61 6.17 -14.64
N GLN A 173 -22.42 5.22 -14.15
CA GLN A 173 -21.94 4.17 -13.24
C GLN A 173 -21.17 3.09 -14.01
N GLU A 174 -19.87 3.29 -14.18
CA GLU A 174 -18.93 2.17 -14.12
C GLU A 174 -18.74 1.79 -12.64
N GLU A 175 -19.22 0.61 -12.25
CA GLU A 175 -18.94 0.10 -10.91
C GLU A 175 -17.43 -0.14 -10.76
N SER A 176 -16.79 0.60 -9.85
CA SER A 176 -15.37 0.44 -9.57
C SER A 176 -15.09 -0.98 -9.08
N LEU A 177 -14.30 -1.76 -9.84
CA LEU A 177 -13.96 -3.14 -9.51
C LEU A 177 -13.44 -3.25 -8.07
N SER A 178 -14.04 -4.11 -7.28
CA SER A 178 -13.59 -4.45 -5.93
C SER A 178 -12.41 -5.44 -5.98
N LEU A 179 -11.75 -5.67 -4.84
CA LEU A 179 -10.73 -6.72 -4.75
C LEU A 179 -11.29 -8.11 -5.12
N LEU A 180 -12.56 -8.39 -4.81
CA LEU A 180 -13.20 -9.64 -5.19
C LEU A 180 -13.33 -9.76 -6.71
N ASP A 181 -13.77 -8.68 -7.38
CA ASP A 181 -13.93 -8.66 -8.83
C ASP A 181 -12.57 -8.80 -9.52
N LEU A 182 -11.54 -8.08 -9.06
CA LEU A 182 -10.17 -8.20 -9.57
C LEU A 182 -9.63 -9.63 -9.39
N ILE A 183 -9.85 -10.26 -8.24
CA ILE A 183 -9.46 -11.67 -7.98
C ILE A 183 -10.20 -12.61 -8.93
N SER A 184 -11.51 -12.41 -9.12
CA SER A 184 -12.34 -13.24 -10.00
C SER A 184 -11.93 -13.11 -11.47
N ILE A 185 -11.70 -11.88 -11.96
CA ILE A 185 -11.26 -11.60 -13.33
C ILE A 185 -9.88 -12.23 -13.58
N THR A 186 -8.92 -12.01 -12.67
CA THR A 186 -7.58 -12.61 -12.77
C THR A 186 -7.66 -14.14 -12.79
N SER A 187 -8.47 -14.73 -11.91
CA SER A 187 -8.65 -16.18 -11.81
C SER A 187 -9.36 -16.83 -13.00
N ALA A 188 -10.02 -16.03 -13.85
CA ALA A 188 -10.75 -16.52 -15.02
C ALA A 188 -9.92 -16.49 -16.31
N ASN A 189 -8.95 -15.57 -16.44
CA ASN A 189 -8.25 -15.32 -17.70
C ASN A 189 -6.70 -15.22 -17.60
N ALA A 190 -6.10 -15.27 -16.39
CA ALA A 190 -4.65 -15.20 -16.27
C ALA A 190 -3.98 -16.59 -16.41
N ASN A 191 -2.79 -16.61 -17.04
CA ASN A 191 -2.09 -17.82 -17.45
C ASN A 191 -1.64 -18.69 -16.25
N GLY A 192 -2.42 -19.71 -15.90
CA GLY A 192 -2.13 -20.64 -14.80
C GLY A 192 -2.56 -20.15 -13.40
N ILE A 193 -3.17 -18.96 -13.30
CA ILE A 193 -3.76 -18.45 -12.06
C ILE A 193 -5.24 -18.82 -12.05
N SER A 194 -5.72 -19.29 -10.91
CA SER A 194 -7.09 -19.75 -10.71
C SER A 194 -7.53 -19.46 -9.28
N ILE A 195 -8.81 -19.62 -9.00
CA ILE A 195 -9.37 -19.42 -7.65
C ILE A 195 -8.70 -20.31 -6.58
N PHE A 196 -8.07 -21.43 -7.00
CA PHE A 196 -7.37 -22.36 -6.11
C PHE A 196 -5.99 -21.87 -5.64
N ASN A 197 -5.30 -21.01 -6.42
CA ASN A 197 -3.93 -20.55 -6.12
C ASN A 197 -3.77 -19.03 -6.01
N VAL A 198 -4.72 -18.23 -6.50
CA VAL A 198 -4.66 -16.75 -6.46
C VAL A 198 -4.46 -16.20 -5.05
N PHE A 199 -5.04 -16.84 -4.03
CA PHE A 199 -4.93 -16.40 -2.64
C PHE A 199 -3.55 -16.62 -2.02
N ASP A 200 -2.71 -17.47 -2.60
CA ASP A 200 -1.34 -17.73 -2.12
C ASP A 200 -0.34 -16.70 -2.66
N MET A 201 -0.78 -15.83 -3.58
CA MET A 201 -0.01 -14.70 -4.08
C MET A 201 -0.01 -13.54 -3.07
N ASN A 202 1.05 -12.73 -3.06
CA ASN A 202 1.06 -11.41 -2.40
C ASN A 202 0.58 -10.29 -3.34
N MET A 203 0.38 -9.09 -2.79
CA MET A 203 -0.13 -7.93 -3.53
C MET A 203 0.70 -7.54 -4.76
N VAL A 204 2.03 -7.68 -4.72
CA VAL A 204 2.90 -7.35 -5.88
C VAL A 204 2.74 -8.39 -6.97
N GLN A 205 2.78 -9.68 -6.62
CA GLN A 205 2.57 -10.78 -7.56
C GLN A 205 1.18 -10.66 -8.22
N PHE A 206 0.14 -10.42 -7.43
CA PHE A 206 -1.22 -10.28 -7.93
C PHE A 206 -1.35 -9.08 -8.88
N ASN A 207 -0.80 -7.92 -8.50
CA ASN A 207 -0.87 -6.71 -9.31
C ASN A 207 -0.06 -6.80 -10.61
N ASP A 208 1.13 -7.41 -10.60
CA ASP A 208 1.91 -7.68 -11.82
C ASP A 208 1.11 -8.58 -12.78
N GLN A 209 0.55 -9.68 -12.29
CA GLN A 209 -0.15 -10.64 -13.14
C GLN A 209 -1.47 -10.10 -13.69
N PHE A 210 -2.24 -9.35 -12.90
CA PHE A 210 -3.43 -8.62 -13.40
C PHE A 210 -3.05 -7.63 -14.51
N ASN A 211 -1.99 -6.84 -14.32
CA ASN A 211 -1.53 -5.88 -15.32
C ASN A 211 -0.91 -6.55 -16.56
N ARG A 212 -0.22 -7.69 -16.43
CA ARG A 212 0.25 -8.49 -17.58
C ARG A 212 -0.91 -9.03 -18.40
N MET A 213 -1.91 -9.61 -17.74
CA MET A 213 -3.14 -10.09 -18.37
C MET A 213 -3.85 -8.96 -19.12
N LYS A 214 -4.03 -7.79 -18.49
CA LYS A 214 -4.62 -6.61 -19.16
C LYS A 214 -3.82 -6.20 -20.40
N LEU A 215 -2.50 -6.08 -20.31
CA LEU A 215 -1.64 -5.71 -21.46
C LEU A 215 -1.70 -6.73 -22.60
N LEU A 216 -1.89 -8.02 -22.30
CA LEU A 216 -2.07 -9.07 -23.31
C LEU A 216 -3.43 -8.95 -24.01
N GLU A 217 -4.50 -8.76 -23.25
CA GLU A 217 -5.86 -8.55 -23.76
C GLU A 217 -5.94 -7.29 -24.63
N ASP A 218 -5.47 -6.14 -24.10
CA ASP A 218 -5.41 -4.86 -24.81
C ASP A 218 -4.63 -5.00 -26.13
N TYR A 219 -3.50 -5.72 -26.13
CA TYR A 219 -2.75 -5.99 -27.36
C TYR A 219 -3.53 -6.84 -28.37
N GLN A 220 -4.17 -7.92 -27.93
CA GLN A 220 -4.94 -8.81 -28.81
C GLN A 220 -6.15 -8.10 -29.42
N VAL A 221 -6.92 -7.37 -28.62
CA VAL A 221 -8.07 -6.58 -29.08
C VAL A 221 -7.64 -5.53 -30.11
N ASN A 222 -6.53 -4.83 -29.85
CA ASN A 222 -5.99 -3.83 -30.79
C ASN A 222 -5.50 -4.44 -32.11
N ILE A 223 -4.85 -5.62 -32.10
CA ILE A 223 -4.50 -6.35 -33.32
C ILE A 223 -5.76 -6.75 -34.11
N GLN A 224 -6.79 -7.27 -33.44
CA GLN A 224 -8.04 -7.64 -34.11
C GLN A 224 -8.75 -6.41 -34.70
N ALA A 225 -8.81 -5.29 -33.99
CA ALA A 225 -9.38 -4.04 -34.50
C ALA A 225 -8.66 -3.54 -35.77
N LEU A 226 -7.32 -3.57 -35.78
CA LEU A 226 -6.51 -3.25 -36.95
C LEU A 226 -6.78 -4.19 -38.13
N MET A 227 -6.89 -5.50 -37.89
CA MET A 227 -7.24 -6.48 -38.92
C MET A 227 -8.63 -6.27 -39.54
N HIS A 228 -9.57 -5.73 -38.77
CA HIS A 228 -10.93 -5.40 -39.23
C HIS A 228 -11.06 -3.97 -39.79
N GLY A 229 -9.95 -3.24 -39.96
CA GLY A 229 -9.91 -1.95 -40.66
C GLY A 229 -10.08 -0.71 -39.78
N ALA A 230 -9.86 -0.80 -38.47
CA ALA A 230 -9.74 0.38 -37.61
C ALA A 230 -8.53 1.24 -38.01
N ASP A 231 -8.63 2.57 -37.87
CA ASP A 231 -7.54 3.50 -38.20
C ASP A 231 -6.32 3.24 -37.30
N SER A 232 -5.18 2.92 -37.90
CA SER A 232 -3.94 2.66 -37.17
C SER A 232 -3.40 3.87 -36.41
N LYS A 233 -3.87 5.08 -36.69
CA LYS A 233 -3.56 6.29 -35.93
C LYS A 233 -4.38 6.45 -34.65
N SER A 234 -5.51 5.75 -34.51
CA SER A 234 -6.36 5.82 -33.31
C SER A 234 -6.04 4.72 -32.28
N ILE A 235 -5.18 3.77 -32.62
CA ILE A 235 -4.83 2.60 -31.80
C ILE A 235 -3.40 2.70 -31.29
N GLU A 236 -3.22 2.79 -29.97
CA GLU A 236 -1.90 2.74 -29.33
C GLU A 236 -1.46 1.29 -29.07
N LEU A 237 -0.81 0.66 -30.06
CA LEU A 237 -0.39 -0.74 -29.97
C LEU A 237 0.83 -0.91 -29.03
N LYS A 238 0.58 -1.13 -27.73
CA LYS A 238 1.60 -1.47 -26.73
C LYS A 238 1.83 -2.98 -26.64
N HIS A 239 3.06 -3.42 -26.91
CA HIS A 239 3.44 -4.83 -26.74
C HIS A 239 3.56 -5.22 -25.25
N TRP A 240 3.18 -6.45 -24.88
CA TRP A 240 3.18 -6.94 -23.49
C TRP A 240 4.58 -7.06 -22.85
N MET A 241 5.65 -6.96 -23.64
CA MET A 241 7.05 -6.87 -23.16
C MET A 241 7.41 -5.50 -22.58
N THR A 242 6.50 -4.53 -22.61
CA THR A 242 6.69 -3.22 -21.98
C THR A 242 6.78 -3.32 -20.46
N LYS A 243 7.37 -2.30 -19.83
CA LYS A 243 7.44 -2.18 -18.37
C LYS A 243 6.05 -1.82 -17.82
N ILE A 244 5.53 -2.62 -16.89
CA ILE A 244 4.39 -2.24 -16.06
C ILE A 244 4.83 -1.10 -15.14
N LYS A 245 4.01 -0.04 -15.06
CA LYS A 245 4.23 1.10 -14.17
C LYS A 245 3.99 0.69 -12.72
#